data_AF-A0A9N9GJ77-F1
#
_entry.id   AF-A0A9N9GJ77-F1
#
_cell.length_a   1.000
_cell.length_b   1.000
_cell.length_c   1.000
_cell.angle_alpha   90.00
_cell.angle_beta   90.00
_cell.angle_gamma   90.00
#
_symmetry.space_group_name_H-M   'P 1'
#
loop_
_entity.id
_entity.type
_entity.pdbx_description
1 polymer ?
#
loop_
_entity_poly.entity_id
_entity_poly.type
_entity_poly.pdbx_seq_one_letter_code
_entity_poly.pdbx_strand_id
1 'polypeptide(L)'
;MGPKRVSLNSRASEFNDDFIKDENQLMCRFCHHSVCYKVQSVIATHLESKGHKQKKAAAEHVNIQTQQLTLPTAIQAAESRKNIVMSFVKTLVEANIPLEKANKLQPWIRKNVCEGGSISAANILRREYLPITSDSCTCSVINILFSYHGITKLIEVGFLDQVNNRTIDELIIQILVKWSIPFEYPCLIASDSAAYMKKYHHEVLKPLLPQLIHMLEHYLAKLSKYLF
;
A
#
# COMPACT_ATOMS: atom_id res chain seq x y z
N MET A 1 20.84 -44.24 48.96
CA MET A 1 20.09 -43.14 48.31
C MET A 1 20.11 -43.38 46.81
N GLY A 2 18.98 -43.74 46.20
CA GLY A 2 18.93 -43.96 44.74
C GLY A 2 19.14 -42.66 43.96
N PRO A 3 19.66 -42.70 42.73
CA PRO A 3 19.91 -41.50 41.94
C PRO A 3 18.58 -40.76 41.71
N LYS A 4 18.50 -39.49 42.13
CA LYS A 4 17.34 -38.62 41.87
C LYS A 4 17.04 -38.65 40.37
N ARG A 5 15.86 -39.15 40.00
CA ARG A 5 15.40 -39.18 38.60
C ARG A 5 15.18 -37.74 38.14
N VAL A 6 16.12 -37.22 37.36
CA VAL A 6 16.05 -35.84 36.84
C VAL A 6 14.94 -35.77 35.79
N SER A 7 13.99 -34.86 35.99
CA SER A 7 12.88 -34.63 35.06
C SER A 7 13.16 -33.44 34.14
N LEU A 8 12.50 -33.42 32.98
CA LEU A 8 12.55 -32.30 32.05
C LEU A 8 12.09 -30.99 32.73
N ASN A 9 10.99 -31.05 33.49
CA ASN A 9 10.46 -29.91 34.23
C ASN A 9 11.49 -29.37 35.24
N SER A 10 12.14 -30.26 36.00
CA SER A 10 13.16 -29.82 36.98
C SER A 10 14.34 -29.10 36.34
N ARG A 11 14.78 -29.52 35.14
CA ARG A 11 15.89 -28.85 34.43
C ARG A 11 15.48 -27.53 33.80
N ALA A 12 14.28 -27.45 33.23
CA ALA A 12 13.75 -26.20 32.71
C ALA A 12 13.56 -25.16 33.82
N SER A 13 13.21 -25.58 35.05
CA SER A 13 13.15 -24.70 36.21
C SER A 13 14.52 -24.29 36.73
N GLU A 14 15.49 -25.21 36.77
CA GLU A 14 16.86 -24.95 37.25
C GLU A 14 17.63 -23.98 36.34
N PHE A 15 17.40 -24.06 35.02
CA PHE A 15 18.05 -23.20 34.01
C PHE A 15 17.01 -22.39 33.23
N ASN A 16 16.08 -21.76 33.95
CA ASN A 16 14.95 -21.03 33.36
C ASN A 16 15.38 -19.84 32.50
N ASP A 17 16.54 -19.24 32.75
CA ASP A 17 17.06 -18.11 31.96
C ASP A 17 17.46 -18.52 30.54
N ASP A 18 17.90 -19.76 30.34
CA ASP A 18 18.46 -20.25 29.07
C ASP A 18 17.55 -21.25 28.35
N PHE A 19 16.70 -21.97 29.08
CA PHE A 19 15.89 -23.05 28.52
C PHE A 19 14.39 -22.89 28.74
N ILE A 20 13.62 -23.50 27.83
CA ILE A 20 12.18 -23.73 27.93
C ILE A 20 11.88 -25.21 27.71
N LYS A 21 10.77 -25.67 28.28
CA LYS A 21 10.21 -26.97 27.93
C LYS A 21 9.37 -26.81 26.69
N ASP A 22 9.65 -27.64 25.68
CA ASP A 22 8.81 -27.77 24.49
C ASP A 22 8.43 -29.24 24.32
N GLU A 23 7.14 -29.55 24.52
CA GLU A 23 6.59 -30.91 24.60
C GLU A 23 7.39 -31.87 25.51
N ASN A 24 8.36 -32.58 24.93
CA ASN A 24 9.24 -33.56 25.58
C ASN A 24 10.75 -33.24 25.45
N GLN A 25 11.09 -32.00 25.07
CA GLN A 25 12.45 -31.55 24.82
C GLN A 25 12.81 -30.32 25.66
N LEU A 26 14.10 -30.19 25.98
CA LEU A 26 14.66 -29.00 26.63
C LEU A 26 15.23 -28.11 25.53
N MET A 27 14.51 -27.04 25.19
CA MET A 27 14.85 -26.15 24.08
C MET A 27 15.63 -24.94 24.59
N CYS A 28 16.76 -24.63 23.97
CA CYS A 28 17.51 -23.41 24.27
C CYS A 28 16.84 -22.19 23.63
N ARG A 29 16.60 -21.14 24.42
CA ARG A 29 15.95 -19.89 24.00
C ARG A 29 16.77 -19.11 22.97
N PHE A 30 18.08 -19.28 22.98
CA PHE A 30 19.00 -18.51 22.13
C PHE A 30 19.48 -19.31 20.91
N CYS A 31 19.71 -20.61 21.10
CA CYS A 31 20.24 -21.48 20.05
C CYS A 31 19.16 -22.17 19.21
N HIS A 32 17.90 -22.15 19.66
CA HIS A 32 16.73 -22.73 18.98
C HIS A 32 16.88 -24.22 18.62
N HIS A 33 17.63 -24.97 19.42
CA HIS A 33 17.73 -26.42 19.28
C HIS A 33 17.57 -27.12 20.63
N SER A 34 17.26 -28.41 20.54
CA SER A 34 17.09 -29.31 21.67
C SER A 34 18.42 -29.63 22.34
N VAL A 35 18.41 -29.74 23.67
CA VAL A 35 19.56 -30.15 24.49
C VAL A 35 19.13 -31.31 25.39
N CYS A 36 19.99 -32.33 25.54
CA CYS A 36 19.68 -33.48 26.37
C CYS A 36 19.64 -33.11 27.86
N TYR A 37 18.45 -33.10 28.46
CA TYR A 37 18.26 -32.71 29.86
C TYR A 37 18.75 -33.76 30.88
N LYS A 38 18.96 -35.01 30.44
CA LYS A 38 19.30 -36.13 31.33
C LYS A 38 20.72 -36.02 31.89
N VAL A 39 21.62 -35.32 31.19
CA VAL A 39 23.05 -35.28 31.49
C VAL A 39 23.48 -33.84 31.77
N GLN A 40 23.92 -33.56 33.00
CA GLN A 40 24.29 -32.21 33.43
C GLN A 40 25.49 -31.65 32.68
N SER A 41 26.48 -32.50 32.35
CA SER A 41 27.65 -32.06 31.59
C SER A 41 27.28 -31.59 30.19
N VAL A 42 26.28 -32.20 29.53
CA VAL A 42 25.78 -31.76 28.22
C VAL A 42 25.18 -30.36 28.29
N ILE A 43 24.44 -30.06 29.36
CA ILE A 43 23.89 -28.71 29.62
C ILE A 43 25.03 -27.71 29.87
N ALA A 44 25.98 -28.06 30.74
CA ALA A 44 27.11 -27.19 31.05
C ALA A 44 27.96 -26.90 29.80
N THR A 45 28.29 -27.92 29.00
CA THR A 45 29.04 -27.73 27.75
C THR A 45 28.28 -26.89 26.73
N HIS A 46 26.94 -27.02 26.67
CA HIS A 46 26.12 -26.16 25.81
C HIS A 46 26.20 -24.69 26.24
N LEU A 47 25.98 -24.38 27.52
CA LEU A 47 26.02 -23.02 28.06
C LEU A 47 27.41 -22.37 27.92
N GLU A 48 28.47 -23.18 28.06
CA GLU A 48 29.84 -22.73 27.93
C GLU A 48 30.31 -22.59 26.47
N SER A 49 29.51 -23.06 25.50
CA SER A 49 29.86 -22.99 24.09
C SER A 49 29.95 -21.54 23.60
N LYS A 50 30.95 -21.25 22.76
CA LYS A 50 31.15 -19.92 22.17
C LYS A 50 29.88 -19.44 21.43
N GLY A 51 29.23 -20.36 20.71
CA GLY A 51 28.01 -20.07 19.95
C GLY A 51 26.83 -19.65 20.83
N HIS A 52 26.63 -20.31 21.99
CA HIS A 52 25.60 -19.91 22.94
C HIS A 52 25.88 -18.53 23.54
N LYS A 53 27.09 -18.31 24.06
CA LYS A 53 27.49 -17.04 24.69
C LYS A 53 27.33 -15.83 23.76
N GLN A 54 27.71 -15.98 22.49
CA GLN A 54 27.53 -14.92 21.49
C GLN A 54 26.05 -14.63 21.21
N LYS A 55 25.23 -15.66 21.02
CA LYS A 55 23.79 -15.51 20.76
C LYS A 55 23.04 -14.93 21.96
N LYS A 56 23.41 -15.34 23.18
CA LYS A 56 22.86 -14.81 24.43
C LYS A 56 23.19 -13.33 24.61
N ALA A 57 24.47 -12.95 24.48
CA ALA A 57 24.88 -11.56 24.58
C ALA A 57 24.20 -10.66 23.53
N ALA A 58 24.06 -11.14 22.28
CA ALA A 58 23.36 -10.40 21.24
C ALA A 58 21.87 -10.18 21.57
N ALA A 59 21.19 -11.20 22.11
CA ALA A 59 19.79 -11.09 22.52
C ALA A 59 19.61 -10.15 23.74
N GLU A 60 20.53 -10.20 24.71
CA GLU A 60 20.53 -9.32 25.88
C GLU A 60 20.80 -7.85 25.50
N HIS A 61 21.72 -7.59 24.54
CA HIS A 61 21.95 -6.25 24.00
C HIS A 61 20.71 -5.68 23.29
N VAL A 62 19.97 -6.49 22.54
CA VAL A 62 18.70 -6.09 21.91
C VAL A 62 17.61 -5.83 22.97
N ASN A 63 17.58 -6.62 24.06
CA ASN A 63 16.61 -6.46 25.15
C ASN A 63 16.83 -5.17 25.97
N ILE A 64 18.10 -4.78 26.19
CA ILE A 64 18.43 -3.52 26.88
C ILE A 64 18.10 -2.29 26.02
N GLN A 65 18.22 -2.40 24.69
CA GLN A 65 17.84 -1.33 23.76
C GLN A 65 16.32 -1.22 23.51
N THR A 66 15.51 -2.20 23.91
CA THR A 66 14.07 -2.25 23.59
C THR A 66 13.16 -1.52 24.58
N GLN A 67 13.68 -0.84 25.61
CA GLN A 67 12.85 -0.04 26.53
C GLN A 67 12.79 1.47 26.22
N GLN A 68 13.56 1.98 25.25
CA GLN A 68 13.34 3.33 24.70
C GLN A 68 13.53 3.32 23.18
N LEU A 69 12.42 3.42 22.43
CA LEU A 69 12.50 3.80 21.03
C LEU A 69 13.10 5.21 20.96
N THR A 70 14.30 5.33 20.40
CA THR A 70 14.84 6.66 20.11
C THR A 70 14.01 7.31 19.00
N LEU A 71 13.82 8.63 19.07
CA LEU A 71 13.04 9.39 18.09
C LEU A 71 13.46 9.11 16.63
N PRO A 72 14.78 9.00 16.29
CA PRO A 72 15.20 8.66 14.93
C PRO A 72 14.73 7.28 14.46
N THR A 73 14.79 6.27 15.33
CA THR A 73 14.35 4.90 14.99
C THR A 73 12.84 4.85 14.78
N ALA A 74 12.06 5.59 15.57
CA ALA A 74 10.61 5.69 15.40
C ALA A 74 10.22 6.35 14.07
N ILE A 75 10.92 7.43 13.70
CA ILE A 75 10.74 8.13 12.42
C ILE A 75 11.08 7.20 11.25
N GLN A 76 12.25 6.56 11.29
CA GLN A 76 12.70 5.66 10.23
C GLN A 76 11.74 4.47 10.05
N ALA A 77 11.22 3.92 11.16
CA ALA A 77 10.22 2.86 11.10
C ALA A 77 8.89 3.36 10.51
N ALA A 78 8.46 4.59 10.83
CA ALA A 78 7.26 5.19 10.24
C ALA A 78 7.41 5.46 8.74
N GLU A 79 8.56 5.95 8.30
CA GLU A 79 8.88 6.16 6.88
C GLU A 79 8.92 4.85 6.11
N SER A 80 9.54 3.80 6.67
CA SER A 80 9.60 2.47 6.05
C SER A 80 8.20 1.88 5.85
N ARG A 81 7.32 1.98 6.85
CA ARG A 81 5.91 1.58 6.72
C ARG A 81 5.18 2.38 5.64
N LYS A 82 5.40 3.70 5.59
CA LYS A 82 4.80 4.57 4.57
C LYS A 82 5.22 4.17 3.16
N ASN A 83 6.50 3.83 2.97
CA ASN A 83 7.05 3.38 1.68
C ASN A 83 6.40 2.07 1.21
N ILE A 84 6.18 1.11 2.12
CA ILE A 84 5.49 -0.14 1.80
C ILE A 84 4.06 0.13 1.34
N VAL A 85 3.32 0.99 2.05
CA VAL A 85 1.94 1.32 1.69
C VAL A 85 1.88 2.03 0.34
N MET A 86 2.79 2.97 0.07
CA MET A 86 2.89 3.64 -1.23
C MET A 86 3.22 2.68 -2.37
N SER A 87 4.21 1.81 -2.19
CA SER A 87 4.59 0.80 -3.19
C SER A 87 3.42 -0.16 -3.49
N PHE A 88 2.68 -0.56 -2.46
CA PHE A 88 1.51 -1.42 -2.63
C PHE A 88 0.40 -0.71 -3.42
N VAL A 89 0.06 0.54 -3.09
CA VAL A 89 -0.95 1.32 -3.81
C VAL A 89 -0.56 1.51 -5.27
N LYS A 90 0.70 1.90 -5.53
CA LYS A 90 1.25 2.05 -6.89
C LYS A 90 1.11 0.76 -7.70
N THR A 91 1.46 -0.38 -7.11
CA THR A 91 1.34 -1.69 -7.77
C THR A 91 -0.11 -2.03 -8.12
N LEU A 92 -1.07 -1.74 -7.24
CA LEU A 92 -2.49 -1.95 -7.52
C LEU A 92 -2.97 -1.08 -8.68
N VAL A 93 -2.56 0.18 -8.72
CA VAL A 93 -2.89 1.12 -9.79
C VAL A 93 -2.31 0.65 -11.13
N GLU A 94 -1.01 0.32 -11.17
CA GLU A 94 -0.33 -0.17 -12.37
C GLU A 94 -0.92 -1.48 -12.90
N ALA A 95 -1.37 -2.36 -12.01
CA ALA A 95 -2.03 -3.61 -12.37
C ALA A 95 -3.52 -3.45 -12.68
N ASN A 96 -4.06 -2.23 -12.66
CA ASN A 96 -5.49 -1.92 -12.81
C ASN A 96 -6.39 -2.72 -11.85
N ILE A 97 -5.94 -2.89 -10.60
CA ILE A 97 -6.65 -3.60 -9.54
C ILE A 97 -7.38 -2.57 -8.65
N PRO A 98 -8.71 -2.65 -8.51
CA PRO A 98 -9.46 -1.72 -7.66
C PRO A 98 -9.01 -1.77 -6.20
N LEU A 99 -8.81 -0.62 -5.57
CA LEU A 99 -8.31 -0.53 -4.18
C LEU A 99 -9.22 -1.24 -3.17
N GLU A 100 -10.52 -1.39 -3.44
CA GLU A 100 -11.46 -2.13 -2.59
C GLU A 100 -11.07 -3.60 -2.44
N LYS A 101 -10.32 -4.14 -3.40
CA LYS A 101 -9.78 -5.51 -3.33
C LYS A 101 -8.64 -5.62 -2.32
N ALA A 102 -7.97 -4.52 -1.95
CA ALA A 102 -6.93 -4.52 -0.93
C ALA A 102 -7.43 -5.09 0.41
N ASN A 103 -8.67 -4.77 0.80
CA ASN A 103 -9.28 -5.29 2.02
C ASN A 103 -9.37 -6.82 2.04
N LYS A 104 -9.59 -7.45 0.87
CA LYS A 104 -9.62 -8.91 0.75
C LYS A 104 -8.23 -9.54 0.77
N LEU A 105 -7.22 -8.80 0.31
CA LEU A 105 -5.83 -9.25 0.29
C LEU A 105 -5.16 -9.11 1.67
N GLN A 106 -5.59 -8.15 2.49
CA GLN A 106 -4.99 -7.86 3.79
C GLN A 106 -4.80 -9.08 4.71
N PRO A 107 -5.79 -9.97 4.92
CA PRO A 107 -5.61 -11.13 5.80
C PRO A 107 -4.46 -12.03 5.33
N TRP A 108 -4.35 -12.23 4.02
CA TRP A 108 -3.28 -13.02 3.42
C TRP A 108 -1.94 -12.29 3.52
N ILE A 109 -1.89 -10.99 3.21
CA ILE A 109 -0.65 -10.21 3.25
C ILE A 109 -0.10 -10.12 4.68
N ARG A 110 -0.96 -9.85 5.67
CA ARG A 110 -0.58 -9.80 7.09
C ARG A 110 0.00 -11.12 7.60
N LYS A 111 -0.49 -12.25 7.07
CA LYS A 111 -0.04 -13.59 7.48
C LYS A 111 1.26 -14.00 6.80
N ASN A 112 1.49 -13.59 5.55
CA ASN A 112 2.54 -14.17 4.72
C ASN A 112 3.67 -13.19 4.34
N VAL A 113 3.51 -11.89 4.59
CA VAL A 113 4.47 -10.86 4.20
C VAL A 113 5.01 -10.13 5.42
N CYS A 114 6.34 -10.02 5.51
CA CYS A 114 7.00 -9.21 6.54
C CYS A 114 6.50 -7.76 6.46
N GLU A 115 6.16 -7.16 7.60
CA GLU A 115 5.56 -5.81 7.68
C GLU A 115 4.22 -5.61 6.95
N GLY A 116 3.58 -6.70 6.48
CA GLY A 116 2.26 -6.67 5.83
C GLY A 116 1.12 -6.12 6.71
N GLY A 117 1.34 -6.04 8.03
CA GLY A 117 0.50 -5.33 8.99
C GLY A 117 0.34 -3.83 8.71
N SER A 118 1.28 -3.23 7.98
CA SER A 118 1.29 -1.80 7.67
C SER A 118 0.27 -1.40 6.60
N ILE A 119 -0.26 -2.36 5.83
CA ILE A 119 -1.24 -2.07 4.77
C ILE A 119 -2.57 -1.66 5.38
N SER A 120 -2.94 -0.40 5.14
CA SER A 120 -4.19 0.22 5.58
C SER A 120 -5.39 -0.24 4.75
N ALA A 121 -6.59 -0.04 5.30
CA ALA A 121 -7.84 -0.34 4.60
C ALA A 121 -8.04 0.56 3.38
N ALA A 122 -8.82 0.09 2.41
CA ALA A 122 -9.01 0.73 1.11
C ALA A 122 -9.45 2.21 1.20
N ASN A 123 -10.25 2.58 2.20
CA ASN A 123 -10.67 3.97 2.43
C ASN A 123 -9.48 4.89 2.77
N ILE A 124 -8.56 4.41 3.61
CA ILE A 124 -7.33 5.14 3.97
C ILE A 124 -6.38 5.18 2.78
N LEU A 125 -6.22 4.05 2.07
CA LEU A 125 -5.41 4.01 0.85
C LEU A 125 -5.91 5.05 -0.16
N ARG A 126 -7.22 5.12 -0.41
CA ARG A 126 -7.82 6.09 -1.33
C ARG A 126 -7.65 7.55 -0.87
N ARG A 127 -7.78 7.82 0.43
CA ARG A 127 -7.76 9.19 0.94
C ARG A 127 -6.35 9.75 1.11
N GLU A 128 -5.42 8.94 1.61
CA GLU A 128 -4.13 9.42 2.09
C GLU A 128 -2.98 9.03 1.18
N TYR A 129 -3.10 7.94 0.42
CA TYR A 129 -1.98 7.40 -0.36
C TYR A 129 -2.21 7.49 -1.85
N LEU A 130 -3.45 7.29 -2.32
CA LEU A 130 -3.79 7.37 -3.74
C LEU A 130 -3.44 8.74 -4.34
N PRO A 131 -3.75 9.90 -3.72
CA PRO A 131 -3.36 11.21 -4.26
C PRO A 131 -1.84 11.35 -4.37
N ILE A 132 -1.10 10.88 -3.37
CA ILE A 132 0.37 10.95 -3.34
C ILE A 132 0.98 10.03 -4.41
N THR A 133 0.42 8.85 -4.58
CA THR A 133 0.85 7.92 -5.64
C THR A 133 0.39 8.40 -7.01
N SER A 134 -0.75 9.07 -7.15
CA SER A 134 -1.24 9.61 -8.43
C SER A 134 -0.59 10.93 -8.81
N ASP A 135 0.01 11.65 -7.87
CA ASP A 135 0.86 12.81 -8.16
C ASP A 135 2.28 12.36 -8.59
N SER A 136 2.68 11.14 -8.23
CA SER A 136 3.95 10.51 -8.65
C SER A 136 3.81 9.54 -9.83
N CYS A 137 2.62 8.99 -10.07
CA CYS A 137 2.20 8.45 -11.35
C CYS A 137 1.90 9.68 -12.20
N THR A 138 2.67 9.93 -13.24
CA THR A 138 2.53 11.09 -14.14
C THR A 138 1.21 11.14 -14.92
N CYS A 139 0.17 10.41 -14.48
CA CYS A 139 -1.10 10.33 -15.16
C CYS A 139 -1.98 11.53 -14.80
N SER A 140 -2.38 12.28 -15.80
CA SER A 140 -3.38 13.33 -15.66
C SER A 140 -4.77 12.70 -15.55
N VAL A 141 -5.58 13.27 -14.66
CA VAL A 141 -6.96 12.82 -14.42
C VAL A 141 -7.91 13.72 -15.21
N ILE A 142 -8.81 13.10 -15.96
CA ILE A 142 -9.82 13.79 -16.76
C ILE A 142 -11.20 13.35 -16.29
N ASN A 143 -11.94 14.30 -15.74
CA ASN A 143 -13.32 14.06 -15.33
C ASN A 143 -14.27 14.43 -16.47
N ILE A 144 -15.15 13.50 -16.83
CA ILE A 144 -16.11 13.69 -17.91
C ILE A 144 -17.51 13.71 -17.33
N LEU A 145 -18.12 14.89 -17.47
CA LEU A 145 -19.41 15.23 -16.93
C LEU A 145 -20.40 15.35 -18.10
N PHE A 146 -21.54 14.66 -18.01
CA PHE A 146 -22.67 14.95 -18.90
C PHE A 146 -23.66 15.85 -18.19
N SER A 147 -24.13 16.87 -18.91
CA SER A 147 -25.20 17.75 -18.47
C SER A 147 -26.38 17.65 -19.43
N TYR A 148 -27.55 17.28 -18.91
CA TYR A 148 -28.78 17.17 -19.70
C TYR A 148 -29.97 17.63 -18.85
N HIS A 149 -30.82 18.51 -19.38
CA HIS A 149 -31.94 19.15 -18.66
C HIS A 149 -31.54 19.73 -17.29
N GLY A 150 -30.36 20.35 -17.20
CA GLY A 150 -29.86 20.97 -15.97
C GLY A 150 -29.33 19.99 -14.92
N ILE A 151 -29.32 18.68 -15.19
CA ILE A 151 -28.72 17.67 -14.32
C ILE A 151 -27.33 17.33 -14.86
N THR A 152 -26.31 17.59 -14.04
CA THR A 152 -24.92 17.22 -14.35
C THR A 152 -24.52 15.99 -13.55
N LYS A 153 -23.98 14.98 -14.21
CA LYS A 153 -23.46 13.76 -13.57
C LYS A 153 -22.04 13.48 -14.05
N LEU A 154 -21.20 12.99 -13.14
CA LEU A 154 -19.93 12.38 -13.47
C LEU A 154 -20.20 11.03 -14.12
N ILE A 155 -19.76 10.88 -15.35
CA ILE A 155 -20.03 9.71 -16.18
C ILE A 155 -18.79 8.85 -16.32
N GLU A 156 -17.62 9.48 -16.46
CA GLU A 156 -16.34 8.78 -16.59
C GLU A 156 -15.23 9.58 -15.91
N VAL A 157 -14.26 8.87 -15.35
CA VAL A 157 -12.96 9.43 -14.94
C VAL A 157 -11.90 8.71 -15.74
N GLY A 158 -11.25 9.42 -16.66
CA GLY A 158 -10.14 8.92 -17.47
C GLY A 158 -8.81 9.23 -16.81
N PHE A 159 -7.87 8.28 -16.88
CA PHE A 159 -6.49 8.46 -16.43
C PHE A 159 -5.59 8.37 -17.64
N LEU A 160 -4.82 9.42 -17.93
CA LEU A 160 -3.94 9.50 -19.09
C LEU A 160 -2.50 9.72 -18.65
N ASP A 161 -1.59 8.80 -18.99
CA ASP A 161 -0.16 8.93 -18.70
C ASP A 161 0.50 10.14 -19.38
N GLN A 162 -0.08 10.60 -20.50
CA GLN A 162 0.30 11.82 -21.20
C GLN A 162 -0.95 12.54 -21.69
N VAL A 163 -0.98 13.86 -21.53
CA VAL A 163 -2.05 14.70 -22.09
C VAL A 163 -1.54 15.43 -23.31
N ASN A 164 -2.02 15.00 -24.47
CA ASN A 164 -1.83 15.67 -25.73
C ASN A 164 -3.10 15.53 -26.56
N ASN A 165 -3.16 16.19 -27.72
CA ASN A 165 -4.34 16.16 -28.57
C ASN A 165 -4.83 14.73 -28.82
N ARG A 166 -3.89 13.83 -29.21
CA ARG A 166 -4.15 12.42 -29.52
C ARG A 166 -4.84 11.66 -28.38
N THR A 167 -4.28 11.76 -27.18
CA THR A 167 -4.80 11.01 -26.04
C THR A 167 -6.15 11.55 -25.57
N ILE A 168 -6.42 12.84 -25.77
CA ILE A 168 -7.73 13.44 -25.53
C ILE A 168 -8.75 13.00 -26.60
N ASP A 169 -8.42 12.97 -27.90
CA ASP A 169 -9.39 12.44 -28.89
C ASP A 169 -9.70 10.98 -28.69
N GLU A 170 -8.69 10.14 -28.50
CA GLU A 170 -8.94 8.72 -28.24
C GLU A 170 -9.90 8.55 -27.06
N LEU A 171 -9.73 9.31 -25.97
CA LEU A 171 -10.63 9.30 -24.81
C LEU A 171 -12.05 9.78 -25.13
N ILE A 172 -12.19 10.94 -25.77
CA ILE A 172 -13.51 11.53 -26.07
C ILE A 172 -14.29 10.64 -27.05
N ILE A 173 -13.64 10.16 -28.11
CA ILE A 173 -14.26 9.29 -29.12
C ILE A 173 -14.70 7.98 -28.48
N GLN A 174 -13.84 7.35 -27.66
CA GLN A 174 -14.21 6.13 -26.94
C GLN A 174 -15.44 6.31 -26.08
N ILE A 175 -15.59 7.46 -25.43
CA ILE A 175 -16.74 7.74 -24.56
C ILE A 175 -18.01 7.99 -25.38
N LEU A 176 -17.93 8.77 -26.46
CA LEU A 176 -19.09 8.96 -27.33
C LEU A 176 -19.58 7.61 -27.89
N VAL A 177 -18.65 6.74 -28.31
CA VAL A 177 -18.99 5.39 -28.78
C VAL A 177 -19.54 4.51 -27.64
N LYS A 178 -18.87 4.47 -26.49
CA LYS A 178 -19.26 3.67 -25.31
C LYS A 178 -20.68 3.98 -24.86
N TRP A 179 -21.06 5.25 -24.86
CA TRP A 179 -22.38 5.72 -24.45
C TRP A 179 -23.37 5.83 -25.62
N SER A 180 -22.97 5.42 -26.82
CA SER A 180 -23.78 5.52 -28.04
C SER A 180 -24.33 6.93 -28.27
N ILE A 181 -23.50 7.95 -28.03
CA ILE A 181 -23.85 9.36 -28.20
C ILE A 181 -23.53 9.74 -29.64
N PRO A 182 -24.54 10.17 -30.43
CA PRO A 182 -24.31 10.69 -31.77
C PRO A 182 -23.40 11.92 -31.73
N PHE A 183 -22.49 12.03 -32.69
CA PHE A 183 -21.56 13.17 -32.81
C PHE A 183 -22.29 14.52 -32.95
N GLU A 184 -23.55 14.54 -33.35
CA GLU A 184 -24.37 15.75 -33.47
C GLU A 184 -24.86 16.29 -32.12
N TYR A 185 -24.79 15.49 -31.04
CA TYR A 185 -25.40 15.83 -29.75
C TYR A 185 -24.52 16.66 -28.81
N PRO A 186 -23.18 16.44 -28.75
CA PRO A 186 -22.32 17.29 -27.95
C PRO A 186 -22.32 18.74 -28.43
N CYS A 187 -22.82 19.65 -27.60
CA CYS A 187 -22.88 21.09 -27.92
C CYS A 187 -21.84 21.92 -27.16
N LEU A 188 -21.31 21.41 -26.04
CA LEU A 188 -20.42 22.15 -25.16
C LEU A 188 -19.29 21.25 -24.66
N ILE A 189 -18.06 21.76 -24.74
CA ILE A 189 -16.91 21.23 -24.00
C ILE A 189 -16.40 22.32 -23.06
N ALA A 190 -16.31 21.99 -21.77
CA ALA A 190 -15.71 22.85 -20.76
C ALA A 190 -14.37 22.25 -20.36
N SER A 191 -13.30 23.04 -20.43
CA SER A 191 -11.97 22.61 -19.99
C SER A 191 -11.24 23.75 -19.28
N ASP A 192 -10.10 23.40 -18.69
CA ASP A 192 -9.14 24.38 -18.22
C ASP A 192 -8.65 25.29 -19.35
N SER A 193 -8.02 26.40 -18.99
CA SER A 193 -7.53 27.37 -19.97
C SER A 193 -6.22 26.94 -20.65
N ALA A 194 -5.88 25.65 -20.63
CA ALA A 194 -4.63 25.14 -21.15
C ALA A 194 -4.52 25.32 -22.67
N ALA A 195 -3.32 25.67 -23.12
CA ALA A 195 -3.06 25.96 -24.54
C ALA A 195 -3.33 24.75 -25.45
N TYR A 196 -3.04 23.54 -24.97
CA TYR A 196 -3.29 22.32 -25.73
C TYR A 196 -4.79 22.07 -25.93
N MET A 197 -5.65 22.36 -24.95
CA MET A 197 -7.11 22.20 -25.09
C MET A 197 -7.70 23.18 -26.11
N LYS A 198 -7.20 24.42 -26.17
CA LYS A 198 -7.62 25.41 -27.17
C LYS A 198 -7.23 24.95 -28.58
N LYS A 199 -5.99 24.48 -28.73
CA LYS A 199 -5.49 23.93 -30.00
C LYS A 199 -6.30 22.70 -30.42
N TYR A 200 -6.52 21.78 -29.50
CA TYR A 200 -7.31 20.56 -29.70
C TYR A 200 -8.75 20.86 -30.13
N HIS A 201 -9.42 21.81 -29.45
CA HIS A 201 -10.76 22.24 -29.86
C HIS A 201 -10.76 22.75 -31.31
N HIS A 202 -9.84 23.65 -31.64
CA HIS A 202 -9.80 24.30 -32.94
C HIS A 202 -9.45 23.34 -34.09
N GLU A 203 -8.45 22.49 -33.89
CA GLU A 203 -7.89 21.65 -34.95
C GLU A 203 -8.60 20.28 -35.09
N VAL A 204 -9.16 19.74 -34.00
CA VAL A 204 -9.70 18.38 -33.99
C VAL A 204 -11.20 18.36 -33.72
N LEU A 205 -11.66 18.95 -32.61
CA LEU A 205 -13.08 18.87 -32.27
C LEU A 205 -13.96 19.73 -33.17
N LYS A 206 -13.52 20.92 -33.57
CA LYS A 206 -14.36 21.84 -34.35
C LYS A 206 -14.68 21.32 -35.76
N PRO A 207 -13.75 20.67 -36.49
CA PRO A 207 -14.07 19.99 -37.73
C PRO A 207 -14.99 18.77 -37.56
N LEU A 208 -14.80 17.99 -36.48
CA LEU A 208 -15.58 16.77 -36.23
C LEU A 208 -16.98 17.07 -35.65
N LEU A 209 -17.09 18.12 -34.84
CA LEU A 209 -18.28 18.56 -34.11
C LEU A 209 -18.48 20.06 -34.33
N PRO A 210 -18.98 20.49 -35.49
CA PRO A 210 -19.09 21.91 -35.85
C PRO A 210 -19.94 22.72 -34.87
N GLN A 211 -20.95 22.09 -34.26
CA GLN A 211 -21.84 22.68 -33.26
C GLN A 211 -21.19 22.84 -31.88
N LEU A 212 -20.03 22.23 -31.63
CA LEU A 212 -19.37 22.23 -30.33
C LEU A 212 -18.76 23.59 -30.01
N ILE A 213 -19.14 24.13 -28.84
CA ILE A 213 -18.62 25.36 -28.26
C ILE A 213 -17.60 25.00 -27.17
N HIS A 214 -16.44 25.67 -27.17
CA HIS A 214 -15.45 25.55 -26.09
C HIS A 214 -15.65 26.67 -25.07
N MET A 215 -15.81 26.28 -23.80
CA MET A 215 -15.92 27.22 -22.68
C MET A 215 -14.69 27.09 -21.77
N LEU A 216 -14.00 28.21 -21.60
CA LEU A 216 -12.82 28.32 -20.75
C LEU A 216 -13.21 28.69 -19.31
N GLU A 217 -12.44 28.15 -18.37
CA GLU A 217 -12.65 27.89 -16.94
C GLU A 217 -13.09 29.00 -15.95
N HIS A 218 -13.81 30.06 -16.33
CA HIS A 218 -14.40 30.94 -15.31
C HIS A 218 -15.70 30.39 -14.67
N TYR A 219 -16.28 29.31 -15.22
CA TYR A 219 -17.54 28.72 -14.77
C TYR A 219 -17.41 27.40 -13.97
N LEU A 220 -16.24 26.73 -13.97
CA LEU A 220 -16.06 25.46 -13.24
C LEU A 220 -16.08 25.64 -11.71
N ALA A 221 -15.83 26.85 -11.20
CA ALA A 221 -15.97 27.17 -9.77
C ALA A 221 -17.41 26.95 -9.22
N LYS A 222 -18.43 26.88 -10.10
CA LYS A 222 -19.80 26.47 -9.73
C LYS A 222 -20.00 24.95 -9.70
N LEU A 223 -19.20 24.19 -10.44
CA LEU A 223 -19.28 22.73 -10.53
C LEU A 223 -18.48 22.01 -9.43
N SER A 224 -17.55 22.70 -8.76
CA SER A 224 -16.85 22.16 -7.57
C SER A 224 -17.80 21.76 -6.43
N LYS A 225 -19.01 22.35 -6.37
CA LYS A 225 -20.07 21.95 -5.42
C LYS A 225 -20.69 20.58 -5.70
N TYR A 226 -20.44 20.00 -6.87
CA TYR A 226 -20.97 18.70 -7.29
C TYR A 226 -19.88 17.62 -7.42
N LEU A 227 -18.61 17.99 -7.18
CA LEU A 227 -17.45 17.13 -7.35
C LEU A 227 -16.80 16.70 -6.02
N PHE A 228 -17.37 17.12 -4.87
CA PHE A 228 -16.97 16.71 -3.52
C PHE A 228 -18.19 16.42 -2.64
#